data_AF-A0A6L6LYR7-F1
#
_entry.id   AF-A0A6L6LYR7-F1
#
_cell.length_a   1.000
_cell.length_b   1.000
_cell.length_c   1.000
_cell.angle_alpha   90.00
_cell.angle_beta   90.00
_cell.angle_gamma   90.00
#
_symmetry.space_group_name_H-M   'P 1'
#
loop_
_entity.id
_entity.type
_entity.pdbx_description
1 polymer ?
#
loop_
_entity_poly.entity_id
_entity_poly.type
_entity_poly.pdbx_seq_one_letter_code
_entity_poly.pdbx_strand_id
1 'polypeptide(L)'
;MNQKYLMGMAAEGGQTVVFEAKASNVAAFICRNRMAPELLVCTLDYKMFLTARTGMVDVCPERKFLVQELLPALVLMQTGQVQDMPLAIVLRESVQDEECPQPDWNYLRWDGYDNEKFEKIMDGSVLLNYEFLSETIPMELRIGQYEDGSGLALELVSWEEKEPEDWDTITVNLSVPCEKDHAFVDINNSGGQEICQWIEENGLGKATGRQQRSGFCIYPEYHFDARRLKELDREGYEKYVAGLQQRGRSAKSNSRLCPSRFRGQ
;
A
#
# COMPACT_ATOMS: atom_id res chain seq x y z
N MET A 1 -8.58 -14.44 13.51
CA MET A 1 -9.43 -13.24 13.54
C MET A 1 -9.65 -12.84 14.99
N ASN A 2 -9.16 -11.65 15.34
CA ASN A 2 -9.18 -11.10 16.70
C ASN A 2 -10.33 -10.12 16.98
N GLN A 3 -11.27 -9.96 16.05
CA GLN A 3 -12.42 -9.08 16.21
C GLN A 3 -13.57 -9.78 16.93
N LYS A 4 -14.35 -8.99 17.67
CA LYS A 4 -15.62 -9.45 18.27
C LYS A 4 -16.79 -9.24 17.33
N TYR A 5 -16.81 -8.13 16.58
CA TYR A 5 -17.86 -7.76 15.65
C TYR A 5 -17.29 -7.38 14.29
N LEU A 6 -18.10 -7.58 13.25
CA LEU A 6 -17.85 -7.13 11.89
C LEU A 6 -19.06 -6.36 11.38
N MET A 7 -18.81 -5.55 10.37
CA MET A 7 -19.80 -4.77 9.65
C MET A 7 -19.87 -5.27 8.20
N GLY A 8 -21.06 -5.62 7.75
CA GLY A 8 -21.34 -5.99 6.36
C GLY A 8 -22.06 -4.86 5.63
N MET A 9 -21.60 -4.55 4.41
CA MET A 9 -22.21 -3.55 3.52
C MET A 9 -22.45 -4.18 2.15
N ALA A 10 -23.61 -3.90 1.56
CA ALA A 10 -23.92 -4.29 0.19
C ALA A 10 -24.12 -3.04 -0.66
N ALA A 11 -23.48 -2.99 -1.83
CA ALA A 11 -23.67 -1.90 -2.78
C ALA A 11 -25.16 -1.79 -3.22
N GLU A 12 -25.55 -0.62 -3.70
CA GLU A 12 -26.89 -0.34 -4.27
C GLU A 12 -28.06 -0.42 -3.26
N GLY A 13 -27.91 0.21 -2.09
CA GLY A 13 -29.02 0.43 -1.16
C GLY A 13 -29.20 -0.64 -0.08
N GLY A 14 -28.22 -1.52 0.12
CA GLY A 14 -28.18 -2.43 1.25
C GLY A 14 -27.96 -1.68 2.58
N GLN A 15 -28.71 -2.07 3.62
CA GLN A 15 -28.43 -1.60 4.97
C GLN A 15 -27.08 -2.14 5.43
N THR A 16 -26.25 -1.26 5.98
CA THR A 16 -25.11 -1.64 6.81
C THR A 16 -25.61 -2.44 8.00
N VAL A 17 -25.09 -3.65 8.19
CA VAL A 17 -25.46 -4.53 9.31
C VAL A 17 -24.23 -4.87 10.12
N VAL A 18 -24.38 -4.90 11.44
CA VAL A 18 -23.33 -5.35 12.35
C VAL A 18 -23.69 -6.73 12.86
N PHE A 19 -22.71 -7.61 12.98
CA PHE A 19 -22.88 -8.98 13.46
C PHE A 19 -21.62 -9.48 14.17
N GLU A 20 -21.77 -10.48 15.02
CA GLU A 20 -20.63 -11.11 15.69
C GLU A 20 -19.68 -11.73 14.65
N ALA A 21 -18.38 -11.55 14.86
CA ALA A 21 -17.30 -11.94 13.96
C ALA A 21 -17.11 -13.48 13.91
N LYS A 22 -18.10 -14.18 13.34
CA LYS A 22 -18.14 -15.63 13.16
C LYS A 22 -18.28 -15.97 11.69
N ALA A 23 -17.63 -17.05 11.26
CA ALA A 23 -17.72 -17.56 9.89
C ALA A 23 -19.18 -17.82 9.44
N SER A 24 -20.01 -18.32 10.34
CA SER A 24 -21.45 -18.49 10.10
C SER A 24 -22.18 -17.18 9.77
N ASN A 25 -21.92 -16.10 10.51
CA ASN A 25 -22.53 -14.81 10.26
C ASN A 25 -22.02 -14.18 8.96
N VAL A 26 -20.71 -14.28 8.68
CA VAL A 26 -20.14 -13.82 7.41
C VAL A 26 -20.76 -14.58 6.24
N ALA A 27 -20.89 -15.90 6.32
CA ALA A 27 -21.54 -16.72 5.31
C ALA A 27 -23.03 -16.37 5.13
N ALA A 28 -23.76 -16.17 6.22
CA ALA A 28 -25.17 -15.78 6.20
C ALA A 28 -25.35 -14.39 5.54
N PHE A 29 -24.48 -13.44 5.85
CA PHE A 29 -24.47 -12.12 5.22
C PHE A 29 -24.26 -12.21 3.70
N ILE A 30 -23.27 -12.99 3.25
CA ILE A 30 -22.99 -13.20 1.82
C ILE A 30 -24.18 -13.87 1.13
N CYS A 31 -24.76 -14.93 1.72
CA CYS A 31 -25.90 -15.64 1.15
C CYS A 31 -27.15 -14.77 1.06
N ARG A 32 -27.45 -13.99 2.11
CA ARG A 32 -28.61 -13.08 2.16
C ARG A 32 -28.52 -12.00 1.08
N ASN A 33 -27.31 -11.52 0.78
CA ASN A 33 -27.06 -10.47 -0.20
C ASN A 33 -26.44 -11.00 -1.50
N ARG A 34 -26.67 -12.28 -1.84
CA ARG A 34 -26.04 -12.96 -2.99
C ARG A 34 -26.30 -12.33 -4.36
N MET A 35 -27.30 -11.47 -4.49
CA MET A 35 -27.62 -10.76 -5.74
C MET A 35 -26.88 -9.41 -5.85
N ALA A 36 -26.24 -8.94 -4.77
CA ALA A 36 -25.52 -7.69 -4.80
C ALA A 36 -24.26 -7.80 -5.69
N PRO A 37 -23.96 -6.76 -6.50
CA PRO A 37 -22.78 -6.75 -7.34
C PRO A 37 -21.48 -6.68 -6.51
N GLU A 38 -21.56 -6.10 -5.32
CA GLU A 38 -20.44 -5.93 -4.40
C GLU A 38 -20.90 -5.98 -2.94
N LEU A 39 -20.13 -6.72 -2.16
CA LEU A 39 -20.25 -6.87 -0.72
C LEU A 39 -18.90 -6.59 -0.07
N LEU A 40 -18.94 -5.82 1.01
CA LEU A 40 -17.79 -5.49 1.85
C LEU A 40 -18.05 -6.02 3.25
N VAL A 41 -17.04 -6.62 3.85
CA VAL A 41 -17.01 -6.98 5.27
C VAL A 41 -15.77 -6.33 5.88
N CYS A 42 -15.96 -5.53 6.92
CA CYS A 42 -14.90 -4.80 7.60
C CYS A 42 -15.09 -4.82 9.11
N THR A 43 -14.11 -4.33 9.84
CA THR A 43 -14.23 -4.01 11.27
C THR A 43 -15.18 -2.82 11.52
N LEU A 44 -15.43 -2.50 12.79
CA LEU A 44 -16.24 -1.34 13.16
C LEU A 44 -15.58 0.01 12.82
N ASP A 45 -14.24 0.04 12.77
CA ASP A 45 -13.40 1.16 12.33
C ASP A 45 -13.02 1.08 10.83
N TYR A 46 -13.76 0.31 10.03
CA TYR A 46 -13.66 0.28 8.56
C TYR A 46 -12.40 -0.37 7.97
N LYS A 47 -11.61 -1.10 8.78
CA LYS A 47 -10.50 -1.92 8.26
C LYS A 47 -11.06 -3.14 7.53
N MET A 48 -10.75 -3.24 6.24
CA MET A 48 -11.34 -4.23 5.34
C MET A 48 -10.92 -5.65 5.70
N PHE A 49 -11.86 -6.58 5.70
CA PHE A 49 -11.63 -8.00 6.01
C PHE A 49 -11.85 -8.89 4.78
N LEU A 50 -12.95 -8.68 4.06
CA LEU A 50 -13.32 -9.52 2.93
C LEU A 50 -14.19 -8.76 1.93
N THR A 51 -13.99 -9.03 0.65
CA THR A 51 -14.93 -8.65 -0.41
C THR A 51 -15.60 -9.88 -1.01
N ALA A 52 -16.85 -9.72 -1.42
CA ALA A 52 -17.60 -10.75 -2.14
C ALA A 52 -18.42 -10.12 -3.27
N ARG A 53 -18.66 -10.89 -4.32
CA ARG A 53 -19.51 -10.50 -5.46
C ARG A 53 -20.42 -11.66 -5.81
N THR A 54 -21.69 -11.37 -6.08
CA THR A 54 -22.68 -12.36 -6.54
C THR A 54 -22.74 -13.65 -5.69
N GLY A 55 -22.56 -13.49 -4.36
CA GLY A 55 -22.56 -14.60 -3.41
C GLY A 55 -21.25 -15.39 -3.30
N MET A 56 -20.20 -14.99 -4.01
CA MET A 56 -18.88 -15.62 -3.98
C MET A 56 -17.86 -14.70 -3.31
N VAL A 57 -16.95 -15.26 -2.52
CA VAL A 57 -15.82 -14.52 -1.97
C VAL A 57 -14.88 -14.12 -3.11
N ASP A 58 -14.56 -12.84 -3.20
CA ASP A 58 -13.62 -12.28 -4.17
C ASP A 58 -12.22 -12.22 -3.56
N VAL A 59 -12.07 -11.52 -2.42
CA VAL A 59 -10.79 -11.38 -1.73
C VAL A 59 -10.97 -11.61 -0.23
N CYS A 60 -10.11 -12.44 0.36
CA CYS A 60 -9.96 -12.59 1.81
C CYS A 60 -8.46 -12.79 2.13
N PRO A 61 -7.80 -11.81 2.76
CA PRO A 61 -6.38 -11.91 3.10
C PRO A 61 -6.09 -13.04 4.11
N GLU A 62 -7.04 -13.33 5.01
CA GLU A 62 -6.91 -14.39 6.02
C GLU A 62 -7.28 -15.76 5.44
N ARG A 63 -6.28 -16.42 4.85
CA ARG A 63 -6.46 -17.68 4.13
C ARG A 63 -6.90 -18.84 5.03
N LYS A 64 -6.46 -18.89 6.30
CA LYS A 64 -6.85 -19.99 7.20
C LYS A 64 -8.33 -19.90 7.53
N PHE A 65 -8.81 -18.72 7.90
CA PHE A 65 -10.24 -18.47 8.14
C PHE A 65 -11.07 -18.79 6.90
N LEU A 66 -10.65 -18.31 5.72
CA LEU A 66 -11.36 -18.56 4.47
C LEU A 66 -11.58 -20.06 4.24
N VAL A 67 -10.50 -20.84 4.30
CA VAL A 67 -10.53 -22.26 3.92
C VAL A 67 -11.14 -23.14 4.99
N GLN A 68 -10.81 -22.90 6.26
CA GLN A 68 -11.16 -23.81 7.35
C GLN A 68 -12.51 -23.49 8.00
N GLU A 69 -12.98 -22.23 7.91
CA GLU A 69 -14.16 -21.77 8.61
C GLU A 69 -15.24 -21.25 7.65
N LEU A 70 -14.90 -20.27 6.81
CA LEU A 70 -15.88 -19.57 5.97
C LEU A 70 -16.41 -20.43 4.83
N LEU A 71 -15.55 -21.03 4.02
CA LEU A 71 -15.97 -21.84 2.87
C LEU A 71 -16.86 -23.03 3.28
N PRO A 72 -16.54 -23.81 4.33
CA PRO A 72 -17.44 -24.86 4.82
C PRO A 72 -18.82 -24.33 5.19
N ALA A 73 -18.90 -23.20 5.91
CA ALA A 73 -20.18 -22.60 6.27
C ALA A 73 -20.96 -22.09 5.04
N LEU A 74 -20.26 -21.46 4.09
CA LEU A 74 -20.85 -20.90 2.87
C LEU A 74 -21.41 -21.99 1.96
N VAL A 75 -20.69 -23.09 1.75
CA VAL A 75 -21.13 -24.23 0.93
C VAL A 75 -22.41 -24.86 1.49
N LEU A 76 -22.47 -25.07 2.81
CA LEU A 76 -23.66 -25.63 3.46
C LEU A 76 -24.91 -24.76 3.26
N MET A 77 -24.75 -23.44 3.31
CA MET A 77 -25.86 -22.50 3.08
C MET A 77 -26.26 -22.43 1.61
N GLN A 78 -25.29 -22.38 0.69
CA GLN A 78 -25.55 -22.25 -0.76
C GLN A 78 -26.20 -23.50 -1.35
N THR A 79 -25.88 -24.68 -0.82
CA THR A 79 -26.46 -25.97 -1.26
C THR A 79 -27.81 -26.27 -0.62
N GLY A 80 -28.30 -25.42 0.29
CA GLY A 80 -29.57 -25.62 1.01
C GLY A 80 -29.52 -26.76 2.04
N GLN A 81 -28.32 -27.20 2.44
CA GLN A 81 -28.13 -28.21 3.48
C GLN A 81 -28.39 -27.65 4.89
N VAL A 82 -28.38 -26.33 5.04
CA VAL A 82 -28.83 -25.61 6.24
C VAL A 82 -30.00 -24.72 5.86
N GLN A 83 -31.19 -25.00 6.40
CA GLN A 83 -32.44 -24.33 6.02
C GLN A 83 -32.62 -22.94 6.64
N ASP A 84 -32.08 -22.71 7.85
CA ASP A 84 -32.25 -21.47 8.58
C ASP A 84 -31.01 -21.19 9.43
N MET A 85 -30.15 -20.29 8.96
CA MET A 85 -29.16 -19.67 9.83
C MET A 85 -29.38 -18.16 9.75
N PRO A 86 -30.18 -17.57 10.66
CA PRO A 86 -30.41 -16.15 10.64
C PRO A 86 -29.09 -15.43 10.92
N LEU A 87 -28.78 -14.42 10.10
CA LEU A 87 -27.71 -13.48 10.40
C LEU A 87 -28.01 -12.84 11.76
N ALA A 88 -27.16 -13.11 12.76
CA ALA A 88 -27.33 -12.55 14.10
C ALA A 88 -26.92 -11.07 14.11
N ILE A 89 -27.85 -10.21 13.71
CA ILE A 89 -27.63 -8.76 13.65
C ILE A 89 -27.60 -8.19 15.07
N VAL A 90 -26.62 -7.32 15.30
CA VAL A 90 -26.44 -6.53 16.52
C VAL A 90 -26.71 -5.05 16.19
N LEU A 91 -27.33 -4.32 17.12
CA LEU A 91 -27.54 -2.88 16.96
C LEU A 91 -26.20 -2.15 17.04
N ARG A 92 -25.90 -1.27 16.08
CA ARG A 92 -24.61 -0.56 16.02
C ARG A 92 -24.39 0.28 17.28
N GLU A 93 -25.44 0.90 17.80
CA GLU A 93 -25.42 1.74 19.00
C GLU A 93 -25.06 0.93 20.25
N SER A 94 -25.34 -0.37 20.26
CA SER A 94 -25.03 -1.25 21.41
C SER A 94 -23.56 -1.69 21.48
N VAL A 95 -22.80 -1.47 20.40
CA VAL A 95 -21.38 -1.86 20.29
C VAL A 95 -20.47 -0.68 19.93
N GLN A 96 -20.97 0.55 20.09
CA GLN A 96 -20.25 1.77 19.75
C GLN A 96 -18.98 1.97 20.61
N ASP A 97 -19.01 1.48 21.85
CA ASP A 97 -17.93 1.61 22.84
C ASP A 97 -17.03 0.37 22.88
N GLU A 98 -17.24 -0.59 21.98
CA GLU A 98 -16.40 -1.79 21.89
C GLU A 98 -15.04 -1.44 21.25
N GLU A 99 -13.96 -1.90 21.86
CA GLU A 99 -12.62 -1.73 21.31
C GLU A 99 -12.49 -2.44 19.95
N CYS A 100 -11.83 -1.78 19.01
CA CYS A 100 -11.48 -2.34 17.71
C CYS A 100 -9.97 -2.63 17.69
N PRO A 101 -9.53 -3.84 18.09
CA PRO A 101 -8.11 -4.14 18.10
C PRO A 101 -7.56 -4.13 16.67
N GLN A 102 -6.27 -3.83 16.54
CA GLN A 102 -5.58 -3.88 15.24
C GLN A 102 -5.78 -5.27 14.59
N PRO A 103 -6.27 -5.35 13.35
CA PRO A 103 -6.50 -6.60 12.66
C PRO A 103 -5.29 -7.56 12.66
N ASP A 104 -5.55 -8.85 12.89
CA ASP A 104 -4.57 -9.93 12.70
C ASP A 104 -4.48 -10.40 11.24
N TRP A 105 -5.05 -9.66 10.30
CA TRP A 105 -4.98 -9.89 8.85
C TRP A 105 -4.53 -8.62 8.11
N ASN A 106 -4.07 -8.81 6.87
CA ASN A 106 -3.65 -7.71 5.99
C ASN A 106 -4.86 -6.91 5.48
N TYR A 107 -5.29 -5.91 6.24
CA TYR A 107 -6.37 -5.00 5.86
C TYR A 107 -5.95 -3.98 4.78
N LEU A 108 -4.65 -3.77 4.58
CA LEU A 108 -4.06 -2.89 3.56
C LEU A 108 -3.91 -3.55 2.18
N ARG A 109 -4.46 -4.75 2.01
CA ARG A 109 -4.37 -5.50 0.75
C ARG A 109 -4.95 -4.71 -0.43
N TRP A 110 -5.99 -3.93 -0.19
CA TRP A 110 -6.63 -3.10 -1.21
C TRP A 110 -5.84 -1.81 -1.49
N ASP A 111 -4.93 -1.43 -0.60
CA ASP A 111 -4.02 -0.29 -0.74
C ASP A 111 -2.67 -0.69 -1.39
N GLY A 112 -2.56 -1.93 -1.88
CA GLY A 112 -1.38 -2.42 -2.59
C GLY A 112 -0.34 -3.12 -1.70
N TYR A 113 -0.67 -3.42 -0.44
CA TYR A 113 0.20 -4.23 0.41
C TYR A 113 -0.05 -5.71 0.16
N ASP A 114 0.93 -6.43 -0.39
CA ASP A 114 0.87 -7.89 -0.36
C ASP A 114 1.07 -8.42 1.07
N ASN A 115 0.75 -9.70 1.29
CA ASN A 115 0.83 -10.29 2.63
C ASN A 115 2.26 -10.35 3.17
N GLU A 116 3.27 -10.56 2.30
CA GLU A 116 4.67 -10.64 2.74
C GLU A 116 5.15 -9.26 3.21
N LYS A 117 4.83 -8.20 2.46
CA LYS A 117 5.13 -6.81 2.83
C LYS A 117 4.44 -6.44 4.14
N PHE A 118 3.14 -6.72 4.25
CA PHE A 118 2.38 -6.43 5.47
C PHE A 118 2.96 -7.15 6.69
N GLU A 119 3.26 -8.45 6.59
CA GLU A 119 3.85 -9.23 7.69
C GLU A 119 5.20 -8.62 8.15
N LYS A 120 6.09 -8.28 7.22
CA LYS A 120 7.40 -7.68 7.54
C LYS A 120 7.32 -6.26 8.13
N ILE A 121 6.28 -5.51 7.79
CA ILE A 121 6.04 -4.20 8.40
C ILE A 121 5.55 -4.40 9.84
N MET A 122 4.59 -5.31 10.03
CA MET A 122 4.02 -5.57 11.34
C MET A 122 5.03 -6.16 12.34
N ASP A 123 6.04 -6.89 11.87
CA ASP A 123 7.17 -7.35 12.70
C ASP A 123 8.34 -6.35 12.78
N GLY A 124 8.28 -5.26 12.00
CA GLY A 124 9.27 -4.18 11.97
C GLY A 124 10.53 -4.46 11.12
N SER A 125 10.64 -5.62 10.46
CA SER A 125 11.85 -6.03 9.73
C SER A 125 12.21 -5.14 8.55
N VAL A 126 11.25 -4.40 7.99
CA VAL A 126 11.48 -3.47 6.86
C VAL A 126 11.24 -2.01 7.24
N LEU A 127 11.08 -1.71 8.52
CA LEU A 127 10.97 -0.34 9.02
C LEU A 127 12.36 0.21 9.36
N LEU A 128 12.57 1.48 9.05
CA LEU A 128 13.79 2.21 9.31
C LEU A 128 13.52 3.26 10.38
N ASN A 129 14.32 3.28 11.44
CA ASN A 129 14.19 4.29 12.49
C ASN A 129 14.64 5.65 11.95
N TYR A 130 13.79 6.67 12.08
CA TYR A 130 14.08 8.06 11.73
C TYR A 130 13.95 8.93 12.98
N GLU A 131 15.02 9.66 13.31
CA GLU A 131 15.04 10.55 14.47
C GLU A 131 14.47 11.91 14.06
N PHE A 132 13.38 12.34 14.71
CA PHE A 132 12.76 13.64 14.47
C PHE A 132 12.27 14.23 15.79
N LEU A 133 12.63 15.48 16.09
CA LEU A 133 12.25 16.17 17.33
C LEU A 133 12.55 15.39 18.63
N SER A 134 13.58 14.54 18.64
CA SER A 134 13.98 13.64 19.74
C SER A 134 13.08 12.40 19.91
N GLU A 135 12.26 12.09 18.92
CA GLU A 135 11.46 10.88 18.83
C GLU A 135 12.00 9.97 17.72
N THR A 136 12.03 8.66 18.01
CA THR A 136 12.39 7.65 17.02
C THR A 136 11.13 7.15 16.35
N ILE A 137 10.95 7.50 15.09
CA ILE A 137 9.76 7.18 14.31
C ILE A 137 10.06 6.02 13.36
N PRO A 138 9.30 4.92 13.40
CA PRO A 138 9.49 3.81 12.46
C PRO A 138 8.94 4.19 11.08
N MET A 139 9.80 4.21 10.07
CA MET A 139 9.47 4.63 8.71
C MET A 139 9.48 3.45 7.74
N GLU A 140 8.42 3.29 6.97
CA GLU A 140 8.44 2.53 5.73
C GLU A 140 9.00 3.41 4.61
N LEU A 141 9.88 2.83 3.78
CA LEU A 141 10.34 3.44 2.55
C LEU A 141 9.50 2.93 1.37
N ARG A 142 8.68 3.80 0.76
CA ARG A 142 7.93 3.50 -0.46
C ARG A 142 8.68 4.01 -1.68
N ILE A 143 8.73 3.20 -2.73
CA ILE A 143 9.45 3.51 -3.97
C ILE A 143 8.45 3.90 -5.05
N GLY A 144 8.49 5.18 -5.40
CA GLY A 144 7.66 5.78 -6.41
C GLY A 144 8.45 6.20 -7.66
N GLN A 145 7.74 6.91 -8.53
CA GLN A 145 8.31 7.51 -9.73
C GLN A 145 7.63 8.85 -10.01
N TYR A 146 8.42 9.89 -10.25
CA TYR A 146 7.87 11.18 -10.67
C TYR A 146 7.26 11.09 -12.06
N GLU A 147 6.10 11.73 -12.25
CA GLU A 147 5.41 11.78 -13.53
C GLU A 147 6.28 12.41 -14.63
N ASP A 148 6.91 13.56 -14.33
CA ASP A 148 7.85 14.21 -15.23
C ASP A 148 9.23 13.55 -15.17
N GLY A 149 9.72 13.09 -16.31
CA GLY A 149 11.06 12.51 -16.43
C GLY A 149 11.22 11.09 -15.86
N SER A 150 10.22 10.51 -15.18
CA SER A 150 10.27 9.15 -14.65
C SER A 150 11.40 8.93 -13.62
N GLY A 151 11.81 10.00 -12.92
CA GLY A 151 12.84 9.94 -11.88
C GLY A 151 12.42 9.09 -10.68
N LEU A 152 13.39 8.55 -9.94
CA LEU A 152 13.15 7.78 -8.72
C LEU A 152 12.56 8.72 -7.65
N ALA A 153 11.42 8.35 -7.08
CA ALA A 153 10.86 9.00 -5.90
C ALA A 153 10.99 8.07 -4.69
N LEU A 154 11.49 8.59 -3.58
CA LEU A 154 11.54 7.87 -2.30
C LEU A 154 10.64 8.58 -1.29
N GLU A 155 9.62 7.88 -0.84
CA GLU A 155 8.60 8.38 0.07
C GLU A 155 8.78 7.71 1.44
N LEU A 156 8.67 8.51 2.50
CA LEU A 156 8.62 8.04 3.88
C LEU A 156 7.18 7.99 4.36
N VAL A 157 6.86 6.91 5.06
CA VAL A 157 5.55 6.66 5.64
C VAL A 157 5.76 6.27 7.09
N SER A 158 5.18 7.04 8.00
CA SER A 158 5.24 6.76 9.42
C SER A 158 4.37 5.57 9.77
N TRP A 159 4.88 4.75 10.69
CA TRP A 159 4.18 3.62 11.30
C TRP A 159 4.11 3.75 12.82
N GLU A 160 4.25 4.97 13.36
CA GLU A 160 4.24 5.24 14.80
C GLU A 160 2.99 4.69 15.51
N GLU A 161 1.81 4.91 14.92
CA GLU A 161 0.53 4.43 15.46
C GLU A 161 0.15 3.02 14.96
N LYS A 162 1.10 2.28 14.36
CA LYS A 162 0.87 0.99 13.68
C LYS A 162 -0.13 1.06 12.52
N GLU A 163 -0.35 2.26 12.01
CA GLU A 163 -1.08 2.57 10.81
C GLU A 163 -0.20 3.43 9.91
N PRO A 164 -0.30 3.28 8.57
CA PRO A 164 0.52 4.05 7.66
C PRO A 164 0.03 5.50 7.56
N GLU A 165 0.91 6.45 7.84
CA GLU A 165 0.69 7.88 7.62
C GLU A 165 1.76 8.44 6.66
N ASP A 166 1.36 9.05 5.56
CA ASP A 166 2.29 9.65 4.61
C ASP A 166 3.06 10.80 5.28
N TRP A 167 4.39 10.76 5.21
CA TRP A 167 5.25 11.68 5.94
C TRP A 167 5.91 12.73 5.04
N ASP A 168 6.80 12.30 4.15
CA ASP A 168 7.54 13.19 3.25
C ASP A 168 8.10 12.43 2.03
N THR A 169 8.47 13.15 0.97
CA THR A 169 9.26 12.61 -0.14
C THR A 169 10.69 13.13 -0.03
N ILE A 170 11.64 12.22 0.22
CA ILE A 170 13.04 12.58 0.52
C ILE A 170 13.91 12.79 -0.72
N THR A 171 13.32 12.61 -1.89
CA THR A 171 13.92 12.98 -3.17
C THR A 171 13.20 14.19 -3.76
N VAL A 172 13.82 14.84 -4.74
CA VAL A 172 13.20 15.94 -5.50
C VAL A 172 13.42 15.76 -6.99
N ASN A 173 12.39 16.09 -7.78
CA ASN A 173 12.48 16.15 -9.23
C ASN A 173 12.89 17.55 -9.69
N LEU A 174 14.09 17.67 -10.26
CA LEU A 174 14.64 18.93 -10.75
C LEU A 174 14.61 19.05 -12.28
N SER A 175 13.88 18.16 -12.96
CA SER A 175 13.78 18.05 -14.43
C SER A 175 15.15 18.02 -15.15
N VAL A 176 16.19 17.57 -14.45
CA VAL A 176 17.52 17.31 -15.02
C VAL A 176 17.68 15.80 -15.21
N PRO A 177 18.45 15.34 -16.22
CA PRO A 177 18.71 13.92 -16.38
C PRO A 177 19.43 13.34 -15.16
N CYS A 178 18.92 12.21 -14.66
CA CYS A 178 19.56 11.33 -13.69
C CYS A 178 19.75 9.95 -14.32
N GLU A 179 20.84 9.28 -13.93
CA GLU A 179 21.03 7.87 -14.27
C GLU A 179 20.03 6.99 -13.52
N LYS A 180 19.95 5.72 -13.92
CA LYS A 180 19.12 4.74 -13.21
C LYS A 180 19.58 4.65 -11.75
N ASP A 181 18.62 4.60 -10.83
CA ASP A 181 18.83 4.56 -9.37
C ASP A 181 19.53 5.83 -8.82
N HIS A 182 19.64 6.91 -9.60
CA HIS A 182 20.11 8.21 -9.12
C HIS A 182 18.94 9.17 -8.89
N ALA A 183 18.98 9.94 -7.80
CA ALA A 183 18.06 11.03 -7.54
C ALA A 183 18.70 12.13 -6.70
N PHE A 184 18.14 13.34 -6.79
CA PHE A 184 18.51 14.44 -5.91
C PHE A 184 17.75 14.31 -4.61
N VAL A 185 18.45 14.44 -3.47
CA VAL A 185 17.85 14.36 -2.14
C VAL A 185 17.27 15.71 -1.76
N ASP A 186 16.03 15.74 -1.28
CA ASP A 186 15.38 16.93 -0.78
C ASP A 186 15.92 17.27 0.62
N ILE A 187 16.83 18.25 0.66
CA ILE A 187 17.39 18.80 1.90
C ILE A 187 16.67 20.08 2.36
N ASN A 188 15.63 20.49 1.65
CA ASN A 188 14.88 21.72 1.93
C ASN A 188 13.71 21.48 2.90
N ASN A 189 13.25 20.24 3.05
CA ASN A 189 12.14 19.85 3.93
C ASN A 189 12.64 19.18 5.23
N SER A 190 11.87 18.21 5.73
CA SER A 190 11.75 17.77 7.13
C SER A 190 13.01 17.19 7.79
N GLY A 191 14.12 17.10 7.06
CA GLY A 191 15.38 16.52 7.56
C GLY A 191 16.64 17.33 7.26
N GLY A 192 16.54 18.48 6.58
CA GLY A 192 17.72 19.30 6.28
C GLY A 192 18.90 18.49 5.71
N GLN A 193 20.08 18.58 6.32
CA GLN A 193 21.21 17.71 5.98
C GLN A 193 21.21 16.36 6.72
N GLU A 194 20.43 16.20 7.77
CA GLU A 194 20.36 14.97 8.58
C GLU A 194 19.79 13.81 7.76
N ILE A 195 18.88 14.08 6.80
CA ILE A 195 18.38 13.06 5.88
C ILE A 195 19.50 12.42 5.04
N CYS A 196 20.54 13.19 4.68
CA CYS A 196 21.69 12.65 3.95
C CYS A 196 22.45 11.62 4.81
N GLN A 197 22.68 11.95 6.08
CA GLN A 197 23.33 11.03 7.03
C GLN A 197 22.47 9.77 7.22
N TRP A 198 21.16 9.95 7.41
CA TRP A 198 20.21 8.84 7.57
C TRP A 198 20.20 7.90 6.36
N ILE A 199 20.25 8.43 5.13
CA ILE A 199 20.35 7.65 3.89
C ILE A 199 21.61 6.77 3.90
N GLU A 200 22.76 7.33 4.28
CA GLU A 200 24.02 6.60 4.29
C GLU A 200 24.09 5.55 5.41
N GLU A 201 23.61 5.89 6.62
CA GLU A 201 23.59 4.98 7.78
C GLU A 201 22.68 3.78 7.57
N ASN A 202 21.55 3.96 6.87
CA ASN A 202 20.64 2.87 6.50
C ASN A 202 21.07 2.09 5.23
N GLY A 203 22.22 2.45 4.66
CA GLY A 203 22.76 1.81 3.45
C GLY A 203 21.89 2.02 2.21
N LEU A 204 21.06 3.07 2.19
CA LEU A 204 20.14 3.34 1.09
C LEU A 204 20.88 3.86 -0.15
N GLY A 205 21.97 4.59 0.02
CA GLY A 205 22.72 5.16 -1.09
C GLY A 205 23.97 5.91 -0.67
N LYS A 206 24.68 6.48 -1.65
CA LYS A 206 25.87 7.31 -1.44
C LYS A 206 25.85 8.54 -2.31
N ALA A 207 26.34 9.66 -1.79
CA ALA A 207 26.51 10.88 -2.57
C ALA A 207 27.43 10.65 -3.78
N THR A 208 27.04 11.18 -4.94
CA THR A 208 27.84 11.07 -6.19
C THR A 208 28.87 12.20 -6.33
N GLY A 209 28.72 13.25 -5.51
CA GLY A 209 29.45 14.51 -5.64
C GLY A 209 28.82 15.51 -6.61
N ARG A 210 27.84 15.08 -7.43
CA ARG A 210 27.04 15.98 -8.25
C ARG A 210 26.02 16.71 -7.38
N GLN A 211 25.77 17.98 -7.71
CA GLN A 211 24.76 18.80 -7.05
C GLN A 211 23.97 19.59 -8.10
N GLN A 212 22.74 19.93 -7.77
CA GLN A 212 21.90 20.75 -8.62
C GLN A 212 21.27 21.87 -7.80
N ARG A 213 21.40 23.10 -8.28
CA ARG A 213 20.75 24.26 -7.66
C ARG A 213 19.35 24.45 -8.24
N SER A 214 18.39 24.67 -7.36
CA SER A 214 17.06 25.20 -7.72
C SER A 214 16.63 26.22 -6.67
N GLY A 215 16.31 27.44 -7.11
CA GLY A 215 16.07 28.57 -6.21
C GLY A 215 17.25 28.86 -5.27
N PHE A 216 16.98 28.79 -3.96
CA PHE A 216 17.96 29.05 -2.91
C PHE A 216 18.62 27.78 -2.36
N CYS A 217 18.23 26.59 -2.83
CA CYS A 217 18.72 25.32 -2.32
C CYS A 217 19.62 24.61 -3.34
N ILE A 218 20.59 23.85 -2.82
CA ILE A 218 21.53 23.05 -3.58
C ILE A 218 21.34 21.60 -3.16
N TYR A 219 20.74 20.80 -4.03
CA TYR A 219 20.36 19.43 -3.75
C TYR A 219 21.51 18.49 -4.17
N PRO A 220 22.00 17.61 -3.28
CA PRO A 220 23.00 16.62 -3.63
C PRO A 220 22.36 15.44 -4.37
N GLU A 221 23.06 14.92 -5.39
CA GLU A 221 22.67 13.69 -6.06
C GLU A 221 23.22 12.48 -5.29
N TYR A 222 22.38 11.46 -5.13
CA TYR A 222 22.72 10.17 -4.56
C TYR A 222 22.52 9.06 -5.58
N HIS A 223 23.40 8.07 -5.53
CA HIS A 223 23.20 6.77 -6.17
C HIS A 223 22.68 5.80 -5.12
N PHE A 224 21.43 5.37 -5.28
CA PHE A 224 20.74 4.48 -4.35
C PHE A 224 21.03 3.02 -4.63
N ASP A 225 21.17 2.22 -3.57
CA ASP A 225 21.45 0.80 -3.66
C ASP A 225 20.20 0.02 -4.06
N ALA A 226 20.20 -0.45 -5.31
CA ALA A 226 19.09 -1.21 -5.88
C ALA A 226 18.72 -2.49 -5.11
N ARG A 227 19.64 -3.11 -4.37
CA ARG A 227 19.33 -4.30 -3.57
C ARG A 227 18.59 -3.89 -2.32
N ARG A 228 19.07 -2.85 -1.63
CA ARG A 228 18.44 -2.31 -0.42
C ARG A 228 17.04 -1.77 -0.73
N LEU A 229 16.88 -1.05 -1.83
CA LEU A 229 15.57 -0.59 -2.28
C LEU A 229 14.58 -1.73 -2.51
N LYS A 230 14.99 -2.83 -3.16
CA LYS A 230 14.11 -4.01 -3.35
C LYS A 230 13.80 -4.77 -2.06
N GLU A 231 14.71 -4.74 -1.10
CA GLU A 231 14.49 -5.36 0.20
C GLU A 231 13.36 -4.66 0.96
N LEU A 232 13.30 -3.33 0.86
CA LEU A 232 12.31 -2.48 1.53
C LEU A 232 10.99 -2.40 0.77
N ASP A 233 11.04 -2.22 -0.56
CA ASP A 233 9.85 -2.15 -1.42
C ASP A 233 10.11 -2.73 -2.82
N ARG A 234 9.99 -4.05 -2.91
CA ARG A 234 10.20 -4.79 -4.16
C ARG A 234 9.25 -4.33 -5.27
N GLU A 235 7.96 -4.21 -4.98
CA GLU A 235 6.93 -3.90 -5.98
C GLU A 235 7.11 -2.47 -6.51
N GLY A 236 7.30 -1.50 -5.62
CA GLY A 236 7.58 -0.11 -6.01
C GLY A 236 8.83 -0.01 -6.88
N TYR A 237 9.91 -0.71 -6.50
CA TYR A 237 11.14 -0.74 -7.30
C TYR A 237 10.94 -1.37 -8.69
N GLU A 238 10.22 -2.48 -8.79
CA GLU A 238 9.93 -3.13 -10.07
C GLU A 238 9.09 -2.23 -10.99
N LYS A 239 8.09 -1.51 -10.45
CA LYS A 239 7.31 -0.50 -11.18
C LYS A 239 8.18 0.64 -11.69
N TYR A 240 9.04 1.20 -10.83
CA TYR A 240 10.00 2.25 -11.21
C TYR A 240 10.88 1.84 -12.39
N VAL A 241 11.49 0.64 -12.33
CA VAL A 241 12.34 0.12 -13.41
C VAL A 241 11.55 -0.11 -14.70
N ALA A 242 10.32 -0.63 -14.60
CA ALA A 242 9.46 -0.81 -15.76
C ALA A 242 9.14 0.53 -16.45
N GLY A 243 8.85 1.58 -15.68
CA GLY A 243 8.61 2.94 -16.19
C GLY A 243 9.79 3.51 -16.98
N LEU A 244 11.02 3.33 -16.48
CA LEU A 244 12.24 3.75 -17.19
C LEU A 244 12.40 3.04 -18.55
N GLN A 245 12.07 1.75 -18.64
CA GLN A 245 12.19 0.98 -19.88
C GLN A 245 11.17 1.42 -20.94
N GLN A 246 9.93 1.71 -20.52
CA GLN A 246 8.89 2.21 -21.42
C GLN A 246 9.30 3.55 -22.04
N ARG A 247 9.84 4.47 -21.23
CA ARG A 247 10.42 5.74 -21.71
C ARG A 247 11.53 5.51 -22.73
N GLY A 248 12.48 4.62 -22.44
CA GLY A 248 13.59 4.29 -23.34
C GLY A 248 13.13 3.74 -24.70
N ARG A 249 11.99 3.03 -24.74
CA ARG A 249 11.36 2.57 -25.99
C ARG A 249 10.67 3.71 -26.74
N SER A 250 9.90 4.56 -26.05
CA SER A 250 9.20 5.70 -26.65
C SER A 250 10.16 6.75 -27.24
N ALA A 251 11.30 7.01 -26.57
CA ALA A 251 12.35 7.89 -27.11
C ALA A 251 13.01 7.31 -28.39
N LYS A 252 13.18 5.98 -28.44
CA LYS A 252 13.72 5.28 -29.63
C LYS A 252 12.72 5.21 -30.79
N SER A 253 11.41 5.16 -30.53
CA SER A 253 10.40 5.22 -31.59
C SER A 253 10.25 6.64 -32.16
N ASN A 254 10.25 7.67 -31.31
CA ASN A 254 10.15 9.06 -31.77
C ASN A 254 11.39 9.51 -32.56
N SER A 255 12.59 9.06 -32.19
CA SER A 255 13.81 9.34 -32.97
C SER A 255 13.85 8.65 -34.34
N ARG A 256 13.10 7.55 -34.54
CA ARG A 256 12.96 6.89 -35.85
C ARG A 256 11.93 7.55 -36.78
N LEU A 257 11.03 8.37 -36.24
CA LEU A 257 9.97 9.06 -37.01
C LEU A 257 10.40 10.44 -37.53
N CYS A 258 11.57 10.94 -37.17
CA CYS A 258 12.15 12.16 -37.73
C CYS A 258 13.32 11.86 -38.69
N PRO A 259 13.07 11.59 -39.99
CA PRO A 259 14.13 11.68 -40.97
C PRO A 259 14.49 13.14 -41.18
N SER A 260 15.73 13.49 -40.84
CA SER A 260 16.42 14.74 -41.15
C SER A 260 16.10 15.26 -42.57
N ARG A 261 15.21 16.25 -42.67
CA ARG A 261 15.13 17.11 -43.86
C ARG A 261 15.95 18.37 -43.62
N PHE A 262 17.28 18.27 -43.78
CA PHE A 262 18.12 19.43 -44.09
C PHE A 262 19.38 18.98 -44.84
N ARG A 263 19.25 18.91 -46.16
CA ARG A 263 20.26 19.19 -47.20
C ARG A 263 19.41 19.66 -48.38
N GLY A 264 19.54 20.81 -49.02
CA GLY A 264 20.53 21.87 -49.06
C GLY A 264 20.27 22.54 -50.41
N GLN A 265 20.13 23.86 -50.43
CA GLN A 265 20.37 24.72 -51.59
C GLN A 265 20.92 26.03 -51.06
#